data_AF-A0AAU9W7R7-F1
#
_entry.id   AF-A0AAU9W7R7-F1
#
_cell.length_a   1.000
_cell.length_b   1.000
_cell.length_c   1.000
_cell.angle_alpha   90.00
_cell.angle_beta   90.00
_cell.angle_gamma   90.00
#
_symmetry.space_group_name_H-M   'P 1'
#
loop_
_entity.id
_entity.type
_entity.pdbx_description
1 polymer ?
#
loop_
_entity_poly.entity_id
_entity_poly.type
_entity_poly.pdbx_seq_one_letter_code
_entity_poly.pdbx_strand_id
1 'polypeptide(L)'
;MLKLMNVATISERTFYRLTSSYLNAVVIQQWKEHQQDLISEFLEKNDELILAGDGRCDSPGYSANRGSTDNSENYLLLQSNEVRNSAWMEHEELVRAVKVLTDSGLSIAESITDRHKQNTAWIKLNLPSTTHYFDIWHVSKGLCKKIDKLAKKKDYDEVGEWCQSISNHMYWCAASTPDGNGEVIQEKWKILPLHIQNIHVNAESDLYPECGRGNLQGDAADRLWLRPGADTN
;
A
#
# COMPACT_ATOMS: atom_id res chain seq x y z
N MET A 1 -12.84 28.76 -24.04
CA MET A 1 -12.13 28.02 -25.11
C MET A 1 -13.11 27.31 -26.06
N LEU A 2 -13.91 26.34 -25.61
CA LEU A 2 -14.84 25.58 -26.50
C LEU A 2 -15.96 26.41 -27.16
N LYS A 3 -16.56 27.38 -26.46
CA LYS A 3 -17.54 28.31 -27.06
C LYS A 3 -16.95 29.21 -28.16
N LEU A 4 -15.65 29.55 -28.06
CA LEU A 4 -14.96 30.36 -29.06
C LEU A 4 -14.65 29.55 -30.33
N MET A 5 -14.61 28.21 -30.21
CA MET A 5 -14.43 27.28 -31.32
C MET A 5 -15.77 26.86 -31.96
N ASN A 6 -16.87 27.53 -31.60
CA ASN A 6 -18.23 27.23 -32.06
C ASN A 6 -18.69 25.78 -31.80
N VAL A 7 -18.14 25.15 -30.76
CA VAL A 7 -18.53 23.81 -30.31
C VAL A 7 -19.74 23.93 -29.39
N ALA A 8 -20.80 23.18 -29.69
CA ALA A 8 -21.98 23.10 -28.83
C ALA A 8 -21.57 22.55 -27.44
N THR A 9 -21.92 23.28 -26.38
CA THR A 9 -21.59 22.90 -24.99
C THR A 9 -22.84 23.01 -24.12
N ILE A 10 -22.97 22.10 -23.16
CA ILE A 10 -23.99 22.18 -22.12
C ILE A 10 -23.51 23.05 -20.95
N SER A 11 -24.44 23.68 -20.24
CA SER A 11 -24.09 24.41 -19.01
C SER A 11 -23.75 23.43 -17.89
N GLU A 12 -22.94 23.88 -16.93
CA GLU A 12 -22.62 23.11 -15.71
C GLU A 12 -23.90 22.69 -14.95
N ARG A 13 -24.89 23.58 -14.84
CA ARG A 13 -26.20 23.27 -14.27
C ARG A 13 -26.91 22.14 -15.02
N THR A 14 -26.87 22.18 -16.35
CA THR A 14 -27.47 21.14 -17.20
C THR A 14 -26.73 19.81 -17.01
N PHE A 15 -25.39 19.84 -16.97
CA PHE A 15 -24.56 18.67 -16.70
C PHE A 15 -24.93 18.03 -15.36
N TYR A 16 -24.89 18.75 -14.24
CA TYR A 16 -25.21 18.17 -12.95
C TYR A 16 -26.65 17.65 -12.85
N ARG A 17 -27.61 18.33 -13.48
CA ARG A 17 -28.99 17.85 -13.53
C ARG A 17 -29.10 16.53 -14.28
N LEU A 18 -28.50 16.42 -15.48
CA LEU A 18 -28.52 15.18 -16.25
C LEU A 18 -27.78 14.05 -15.53
N THR A 19 -26.61 14.35 -14.97
CA THR A 19 -25.81 13.41 -14.18
C THR A 19 -26.60 12.91 -12.98
N SER A 20 -27.25 13.80 -12.22
CA SER A 20 -28.04 13.41 -11.05
C SER A 20 -29.31 12.63 -11.40
N SER A 21 -29.99 12.97 -12.50
CA SER A 21 -31.27 12.35 -12.86
C SER A 21 -31.12 11.01 -13.56
N TYR A 22 -30.02 10.78 -14.29
CA TYR A 22 -29.87 9.59 -15.13
C TYR A 22 -28.59 8.81 -14.84
N LEU A 23 -27.44 9.50 -14.79
CA LEU A 23 -26.15 8.82 -14.70
C LEU A 23 -25.89 8.22 -13.32
N ASN A 24 -26.15 8.98 -12.25
CA ASN A 24 -25.83 8.57 -10.88
C ASN A 24 -26.58 7.29 -10.49
N ALA A 25 -27.86 7.18 -10.84
CA ALA A 25 -28.66 6.00 -10.53
C ALA A 25 -28.07 4.74 -11.19
N VAL A 26 -27.73 4.83 -12.47
CA VAL A 26 -27.13 3.71 -13.23
C VAL A 26 -25.76 3.34 -12.66
N VAL A 27 -24.91 4.33 -12.38
CA VAL A 27 -23.58 4.10 -11.80
C VAL A 27 -23.70 3.43 -10.43
N ILE A 28 -24.59 3.90 -9.56
CA ILE A 28 -24.81 3.31 -8.23
C ILE A 28 -25.37 1.89 -8.35
N GLN A 29 -26.29 1.65 -9.28
CA GLN A 29 -26.84 0.33 -9.52
C GLN A 29 -25.76 -0.65 -9.97
N GLN A 30 -25.01 -0.31 -11.02
CA GLN A 30 -23.92 -1.14 -11.53
C GLN A 30 -22.83 -1.38 -10.49
N TRP A 31 -22.53 -0.38 -9.67
CA TRP A 31 -21.63 -0.53 -8.53
C TRP A 31 -22.16 -1.59 -7.54
N LYS A 32 -23.42 -1.48 -7.11
CA LYS A 32 -24.02 -2.44 -6.17
C LYS A 32 -24.08 -3.86 -6.73
N GLU A 33 -24.47 -4.01 -7.99
CA GLU A 33 -24.51 -5.30 -8.69
C GLU A 33 -23.11 -5.94 -8.70
N HIS A 34 -22.10 -5.18 -9.11
CA HIS A 34 -20.71 -5.68 -9.11
C HIS A 34 -20.22 -6.08 -7.71
N GLN A 35 -20.56 -5.31 -6.67
CA GLN A 35 -20.18 -5.65 -5.29
C GLN A 35 -20.86 -6.94 -4.80
N GLN A 36 -22.12 -7.16 -5.18
CA GLN A 36 -22.83 -8.39 -4.86
C GLN A 36 -22.24 -9.59 -5.58
N ASP A 37 -21.87 -9.43 -6.85
CA ASP A 37 -21.20 -10.48 -7.63
C ASP A 37 -19.88 -10.89 -6.99
N LEU A 38 -19.05 -9.90 -6.59
CA LEU A 38 -17.79 -10.15 -5.89
C LEU A 38 -17.99 -10.89 -4.56
N ILE A 39 -18.93 -10.42 -3.74
CA ILE A 39 -19.25 -11.07 -2.46
C ILE A 39 -19.69 -12.52 -2.69
N SER A 40 -20.53 -12.75 -3.70
CA SER A 40 -21.00 -14.10 -4.04
C SER A 40 -19.85 -15.00 -4.48
N GLU A 41 -18.94 -14.50 -5.32
CA GLU A 41 -17.74 -15.23 -5.75
C GLU A 41 -16.85 -15.63 -4.56
N PHE A 42 -16.64 -14.71 -3.61
CA PHE A 42 -15.85 -15.02 -2.41
C PHE A 42 -16.53 -16.05 -1.51
N LEU A 43 -17.86 -15.96 -1.35
CA LEU A 43 -18.63 -16.95 -0.58
C LEU A 43 -18.58 -18.34 -1.24
N GLU A 44 -18.62 -18.42 -2.58
CA GLU A 44 -18.51 -19.68 -3.32
C GLU A 44 -17.13 -20.32 -3.18
N LYS A 45 -16.06 -19.52 -3.19
CA LYS A 45 -14.70 -20.01 -2.97
C LYS A 45 -14.47 -20.47 -1.52
N ASN A 46 -15.23 -19.91 -0.57
CA ASN A 46 -15.09 -20.18 0.87
C ASN A 46 -13.66 -19.89 1.37
N ASP A 47 -13.04 -18.87 0.79
CA ASP A 47 -11.72 -18.37 1.17
C ASP A 47 -11.86 -17.20 2.16
N GLU A 48 -10.91 -17.08 3.08
CA GLU A 48 -10.83 -15.93 3.96
C GLU A 48 -10.27 -14.71 3.22
N LEU A 49 -10.76 -13.51 3.54
CA LEU A 49 -10.37 -12.29 2.84
C LEU A 49 -9.06 -11.69 3.37
N ILE A 50 -8.27 -11.11 2.46
CA ILE A 50 -7.15 -10.23 2.76
C ILE A 50 -7.59 -8.79 2.50
N LEU A 51 -7.79 -8.01 3.57
CA LEU A 51 -8.27 -6.64 3.45
C LEU A 51 -7.10 -5.65 3.47
N ALA A 52 -6.60 -5.21 2.32
CA ALA A 52 -5.70 -4.05 2.26
C ALA A 52 -6.50 -2.79 1.98
N GLY A 53 -6.29 -1.67 2.69
CA GLY A 53 -7.07 -0.46 2.42
C GLY A 53 -6.33 0.84 2.69
N ASP A 54 -6.45 1.80 1.76
CA ASP A 54 -5.99 3.18 1.91
C ASP A 54 -7.22 4.11 1.90
N GLY A 55 -7.55 4.68 3.05
CA GLY A 55 -8.64 5.64 3.19
C GLY A 55 -8.20 7.02 2.73
N ARG A 56 -8.45 7.35 1.46
CA ARG A 56 -8.10 8.66 0.90
C ARG A 56 -9.26 9.64 1.04
N CYS A 57 -9.12 10.55 2.01
CA CYS A 57 -9.95 11.74 2.14
C CYS A 57 -9.11 13.00 1.85
N ASP A 58 -9.06 13.42 0.59
CA ASP A 58 -8.42 14.68 0.22
C ASP A 58 -9.37 15.87 0.52
N SER A 59 -8.88 16.87 1.25
CA SER A 59 -9.64 18.07 1.64
C SER A 59 -10.20 18.85 0.43
N PRO A 60 -11.35 19.55 0.58
CA PRO A 60 -12.18 20.01 -0.54
C PRO A 60 -11.49 21.09 -1.37
N GLY A 61 -11.06 20.68 -2.55
CA GLY A 61 -10.52 21.53 -3.62
C GLY A 61 -10.26 20.73 -4.89
N TYR A 62 -9.98 19.43 -4.76
CA TYR A 62 -9.91 18.48 -5.86
C TYR A 62 -10.49 17.13 -5.40
N SER A 63 -11.36 16.56 -6.22
CA SER A 63 -12.18 15.40 -5.92
C SER A 63 -11.34 14.13 -5.65
N ALA A 64 -11.40 13.58 -4.43
CA ALA A 64 -11.13 12.17 -4.17
C ALA A 64 -12.08 11.67 -3.06
N ASN A 65 -13.07 10.87 -3.49
CA ASN A 65 -14.27 10.47 -2.74
C ASN A 65 -14.32 8.95 -2.45
N ARG A 66 -13.17 8.27 -2.42
CA ARG A 66 -13.14 6.79 -2.43
C ARG A 66 -11.93 6.27 -1.64
N GLY A 67 -12.15 5.50 -0.60
CA GLY A 67 -11.16 4.53 -0.15
C GLY A 67 -11.33 3.24 -0.93
N SER A 68 -10.23 2.54 -1.08
CA SER A 68 -10.11 1.34 -1.89
C SER A 68 -9.61 0.23 -1.01
N THR A 69 -10.38 -0.85 -0.88
CA THR A 69 -9.84 -2.07 -0.32
C THR A 69 -9.29 -2.92 -1.46
N ASP A 70 -7.97 -3.05 -1.54
CA ASP A 70 -7.27 -3.92 -2.48
C ASP A 70 -7.29 -5.36 -1.93
N ASN A 71 -7.79 -6.27 -2.75
CA ASN A 71 -7.75 -7.70 -2.50
C ASN A 71 -7.15 -8.38 -3.73
N SER A 72 -5.91 -8.01 -4.07
CA SER A 72 -5.04 -8.48 -5.18
C SER A 72 -5.59 -8.41 -6.62
N GLU A 73 -6.91 -8.45 -6.85
CA GLU A 73 -7.56 -8.26 -8.15
C GLU A 73 -8.96 -7.61 -8.04
N ASN A 74 -9.52 -7.45 -6.83
CA ASN A 74 -10.89 -6.96 -6.61
C ASN A 74 -10.95 -5.77 -5.63
N TYR A 75 -11.67 -4.72 -6.01
CA TYR A 75 -11.77 -3.47 -5.24
C TYR A 75 -13.16 -3.27 -4.64
N LEU A 76 -13.25 -3.16 -3.31
CA LEU A 76 -14.45 -2.66 -2.62
C LEU A 76 -14.21 -1.17 -2.33
N LEU A 77 -14.98 -0.29 -2.98
CA LEU A 77 -14.96 1.15 -2.72
C LEU A 77 -16.13 1.52 -1.81
N LEU A 78 -15.82 2.11 -0.66
CA LEU A 78 -16.86 2.57 0.26
C LEU A 78 -16.89 4.09 0.26
N GLN A 79 -18.09 4.64 0.16
CA GLN A 79 -18.31 6.07 0.20
C GLN A 79 -18.81 6.43 1.61
N SER A 80 -17.99 7.09 2.43
CA SER A 80 -18.47 7.78 3.64
C SER A 80 -18.45 9.29 3.43
N ASN A 81 -19.62 9.92 3.50
CA ASN A 81 -19.80 11.37 3.38
C ASN A 81 -20.31 12.02 4.69
N GLU A 82 -20.12 11.35 5.84
CA GLU A 82 -20.86 11.66 7.07
C GLU A 82 -20.00 12.11 8.26
N VAL A 83 -18.67 12.23 8.10
CA VAL A 83 -17.75 12.57 9.19
C VAL A 83 -16.96 13.87 9.01
N ARG A 84 -16.57 14.43 10.16
CA ARG A 84 -16.09 15.81 10.30
C ARG A 84 -14.69 16.07 9.74
N ASN A 85 -13.84 15.06 9.59
CA ASN A 85 -12.49 15.20 9.05
C ASN A 85 -11.97 13.86 8.47
N SER A 86 -10.83 13.92 7.79
CA SER A 86 -10.22 12.80 7.07
C SER A 86 -9.82 11.61 7.95
N ALA A 87 -9.28 11.85 9.15
CA ALA A 87 -8.89 10.77 10.07
C ALA A 87 -10.10 9.98 10.59
N TRP A 88 -11.22 10.67 10.85
CA TRP A 88 -12.47 10.02 11.22
C TRP A 88 -13.10 9.28 10.03
N MET A 89 -12.90 9.77 8.81
CA MET A 89 -13.35 9.10 7.58
C MET A 89 -12.63 7.79 7.35
N GLU A 90 -11.31 7.78 7.45
CA GLU A 90 -10.51 6.55 7.30
C GLU A 90 -10.94 5.49 8.33
N HIS A 91 -11.12 5.89 9.59
CA HIS A 91 -11.56 4.98 10.63
C HIS A 91 -12.98 4.45 10.39
N GLU A 92 -13.93 5.34 10.11
CA GLU A 92 -15.32 4.95 9.88
C GLU A 92 -15.48 4.09 8.63
N GLU A 93 -14.72 4.40 7.58
CA GLU A 93 -14.70 3.62 6.35
C GLU A 93 -14.24 2.19 6.61
N LEU A 94 -13.14 2.00 7.35
CA LEU A 94 -12.69 0.67 7.78
C LEU A 94 -13.78 -0.08 8.56
N VAL A 95 -14.42 0.59 9.54
CA VAL A 95 -15.46 -0.02 10.36
C VAL A 95 -16.67 -0.45 9.51
N ARG A 96 -17.11 0.41 8.60
CA ARG A 96 -18.23 0.10 7.69
C ARG A 96 -17.85 -1.01 6.71
N ALA A 97 -16.62 -1.01 6.20
CA ALA A 97 -16.11 -2.04 5.30
C ALA A 97 -16.19 -3.41 5.95
N VAL A 98 -15.58 -3.52 7.13
CA VAL A 98 -15.57 -4.74 7.91
C VAL A 98 -17.00 -5.20 8.19
N LYS A 99 -17.88 -4.29 8.60
CA LYS A 99 -19.29 -4.62 8.87
C LYS A 99 -20.00 -5.19 7.63
N VAL A 100 -19.84 -4.57 6.46
CA VAL A 100 -20.46 -5.05 5.21
C VAL A 100 -19.97 -6.46 4.87
N LEU A 101 -18.67 -6.72 4.98
CA LEU A 101 -18.09 -8.03 4.70
C LEU A 101 -18.59 -9.09 5.70
N THR A 102 -18.53 -8.79 7.00
CA THR A 102 -18.95 -9.74 8.05
C THR A 102 -20.45 -10.01 8.02
N ASP A 103 -21.28 -9.00 7.77
CA ASP A 103 -22.74 -9.16 7.63
C ASP A 103 -23.11 -9.99 6.40
N SER A 104 -22.24 -9.98 5.37
CA SER A 104 -22.38 -10.80 4.18
C SER A 104 -21.88 -12.24 4.35
N GLY A 105 -21.38 -12.59 5.55
CA GLY A 105 -20.90 -13.94 5.89
C GLY A 105 -19.44 -14.20 5.55
N LEU A 106 -18.67 -13.19 5.15
CA LEU A 106 -17.24 -13.32 4.83
C LEU A 106 -16.38 -13.17 6.10
N SER A 107 -15.35 -14.02 6.23
CA SER A 107 -14.30 -13.88 7.25
C SER A 107 -13.11 -13.11 6.70
N ILE A 108 -12.40 -12.39 7.57
CA ILE A 108 -11.21 -11.60 7.23
C ILE A 108 -10.01 -12.23 7.93
N ALA A 109 -9.14 -12.90 7.17
CA ALA A 109 -7.92 -13.51 7.70
C ALA A 109 -6.86 -12.47 8.00
N GLU A 110 -6.66 -11.53 7.08
CA GLU A 110 -5.60 -10.55 7.15
C GLU A 110 -6.12 -9.14 6.87
N SER A 111 -5.52 -8.15 7.52
CA SER A 111 -5.79 -6.74 7.22
C SER A 111 -4.48 -5.98 7.11
N ILE A 112 -4.34 -5.16 6.06
CA ILE A 112 -3.19 -4.30 5.83
C ILE A 112 -3.67 -2.85 5.83
N THR A 113 -3.17 -2.05 6.77
CA THR A 113 -3.57 -0.63 6.89
C THR A 113 -2.37 0.29 7.10
N ASP A 114 -2.63 1.59 7.05
CA ASP A 114 -1.72 2.61 7.54
C ASP A 114 -1.45 2.49 9.05
N ARG A 115 -0.39 3.18 9.50
CA ARG A 115 0.02 3.24 10.92
C ARG A 115 -0.86 4.19 11.75
N HIS A 116 -2.18 4.14 11.55
CA HIS A 116 -3.14 4.96 12.28
C HIS A 116 -3.54 4.27 13.60
N LYS A 117 -3.19 4.90 14.74
CA LYS A 117 -3.36 4.30 16.08
C LYS A 117 -4.79 3.87 16.38
N GLN A 118 -5.79 4.62 15.92
CA GLN A 118 -7.20 4.31 16.13
C GLN A 118 -7.61 3.03 15.40
N ASN A 119 -7.14 2.85 14.17
CA ASN A 119 -7.42 1.66 13.36
C ASN A 119 -6.74 0.44 13.98
N THR A 120 -5.47 0.55 14.35
CA THR A 120 -4.73 -0.52 15.04
C THR A 120 -5.43 -0.98 16.32
N ALA A 121 -5.87 -0.03 17.16
CA ALA A 121 -6.57 -0.36 18.41
C ALA A 121 -7.92 -1.02 18.14
N TRP A 122 -8.66 -0.53 17.14
CA TRP A 122 -9.98 -1.05 16.79
C TRP A 122 -9.91 -2.45 16.17
N ILE A 123 -8.98 -2.70 15.23
CA ILE A 123 -8.77 -4.02 14.62
C ILE A 123 -8.42 -5.03 15.70
N LYS A 124 -7.47 -4.70 16.58
CA LYS A 124 -7.08 -5.59 17.68
C LYS A 124 -8.25 -5.95 18.61
N LEU A 125 -9.19 -5.03 18.82
CA LEU A 125 -10.33 -5.23 19.70
C LEU A 125 -11.49 -5.98 19.02
N ASN A 126 -11.79 -5.67 17.75
CA ASN A 126 -13.01 -6.12 17.08
C ASN A 126 -12.76 -7.27 16.09
N LEU A 127 -11.51 -7.48 15.68
CA LEU A 127 -11.08 -8.52 14.75
C LEU A 127 -9.93 -9.35 15.37
N PRO A 128 -10.15 -10.04 16.51
CA PRO A 128 -9.08 -10.71 17.24
C PRO A 128 -8.46 -11.91 16.51
N SER A 129 -9.18 -12.49 15.55
CA SER A 129 -8.70 -13.60 14.71
C SER A 129 -8.00 -13.12 13.43
N THR A 130 -8.03 -11.82 13.15
CA THR A 130 -7.42 -11.24 11.95
C THR A 130 -5.98 -10.86 12.22
N THR A 131 -5.07 -11.29 11.36
CA THR A 131 -3.67 -10.86 11.41
C THR A 131 -3.57 -9.45 10.82
N HIS A 132 -3.04 -8.50 11.60
CA HIS A 132 -2.91 -7.10 11.17
C HIS A 132 -1.47 -6.77 10.76
N TYR A 133 -1.32 -6.31 9.52
CA TYR A 133 -0.08 -5.81 8.94
C TYR A 133 -0.16 -4.31 8.67
N PHE A 134 1.01 -3.69 8.53
CA PHE A 134 1.13 -2.32 8.09
C PHE A 134 1.54 -2.24 6.64
N ASP A 135 1.02 -1.24 5.92
CA ASP A 135 1.47 -0.94 4.56
C ASP A 135 2.99 -0.65 4.56
N ILE A 136 3.71 -1.49 3.81
CA ILE A 136 5.15 -1.45 3.62
C ILE A 136 5.61 -0.18 2.90
N TRP A 137 4.74 0.45 2.10
CA TRP A 137 5.06 1.68 1.38
C TRP A 137 5.45 2.82 2.31
N HIS A 138 4.75 2.99 3.45
CA HIS A 138 5.11 4.01 4.44
C HIS A 138 6.48 3.75 5.06
N VAL A 139 6.86 2.47 5.21
CA VAL A 139 8.19 2.08 5.69
C VAL A 139 9.25 2.45 4.67
N SER A 140 9.04 2.10 3.39
CA SER A 140 9.93 2.45 2.27
C SER A 140 10.12 3.96 2.20
N LYS A 141 9.02 4.71 2.16
CA LYS A 141 9.01 6.17 2.07
C LYS A 141 9.75 6.82 3.24
N GLY A 142 9.52 6.32 4.46
CA GLY A 142 10.21 6.80 5.66
C GLY A 142 11.71 6.53 5.62
N LEU A 143 12.11 5.35 5.11
CA LEU A 143 13.50 4.97 4.92
C LEU A 143 14.18 5.84 3.86
N CYS A 144 13.57 5.99 2.68
CA CYS A 144 14.16 6.80 1.62
C CYS A 144 14.32 8.27 2.02
N LYS A 145 13.37 8.84 2.79
CA LYS A 145 13.56 10.19 3.38
C LYS A 145 14.77 10.29 4.31
N LYS A 146 15.12 9.22 5.03
CA LYS A 146 16.33 9.20 5.89
C LYS A 146 17.59 9.10 5.05
N ILE A 147 17.57 8.29 3.99
CA ILE A 147 18.66 8.16 3.01
C ILE A 147 18.90 9.51 2.33
N ASP A 148 17.87 10.18 1.84
CA ASP A 148 17.98 11.50 1.21
C ASP A 148 18.58 12.56 2.14
N LYS A 149 18.25 12.49 3.44
CA LYS A 149 18.85 13.37 4.45
C LYS A 149 20.32 13.05 4.68
N LEU A 150 20.69 11.77 4.64
CA LEU A 150 22.08 11.32 4.76
C LEU A 150 22.90 11.74 3.54
N ALA A 151 22.37 11.56 2.33
CA ALA A 151 23.01 11.90 1.07
C ALA A 151 23.30 13.40 0.90
N LYS A 152 22.59 14.27 1.64
CA LYS A 152 22.85 15.72 1.68
C LYS A 152 24.02 16.10 2.59
N LYS A 153 24.56 15.18 3.39
CA LYS A 153 25.76 15.43 4.18
C LYS A 153 26.99 15.31 3.27
N LYS A 154 28.03 16.07 3.59
CA LYS A 154 29.32 15.97 2.92
C LYS A 154 29.83 14.52 3.00
N ASP A 155 30.35 13.99 1.90
CA ASP A 155 30.95 12.66 1.78
C ASP A 155 29.96 11.46 1.85
N TYR A 156 28.64 11.69 1.70
CA TYR A 156 27.62 10.62 1.73
C TYR A 156 26.67 10.62 0.52
N ASP A 157 26.94 11.41 -0.51
CA ASP A 157 26.10 11.54 -1.70
C ASP A 157 25.88 10.21 -2.44
N GLU A 158 26.91 9.36 -2.47
CA GLU A 158 26.83 8.00 -3.03
C GLU A 158 25.72 7.13 -2.40
N VAL A 159 25.39 7.34 -1.12
CA VAL A 159 24.33 6.58 -0.43
C VAL A 159 22.95 6.91 -1.02
N GLY A 160 22.78 8.12 -1.57
CA GLY A 160 21.56 8.55 -2.23
C GLY A 160 21.22 7.68 -3.45
N GLU A 161 22.24 7.28 -4.23
CA GLU A 161 22.07 6.43 -5.42
C GLU A 161 21.52 5.04 -5.07
N TRP A 162 21.70 4.61 -3.82
CA TRP A 162 21.22 3.32 -3.32
C TRP A 162 19.77 3.32 -2.84
N CYS A 163 19.10 4.48 -2.71
CA CYS A 163 17.74 4.60 -2.14
C CYS A 163 16.75 3.62 -2.78
N GLN A 164 16.68 3.62 -4.12
CA GLN A 164 15.74 2.77 -4.85
C GLN A 164 16.04 1.28 -4.65
N SER A 165 17.32 0.89 -4.62
CA SER A 165 17.69 -0.51 -4.45
C SER A 165 17.51 -1.02 -3.04
N ILE A 166 17.72 -0.16 -2.04
CA ILE A 166 17.39 -0.42 -0.65
C ILE A 166 15.88 -0.60 -0.49
N SER A 167 15.07 0.30 -1.08
CA SER A 167 13.61 0.16 -1.11
C SER A 167 13.18 -1.16 -1.76
N ASN A 168 13.69 -1.45 -2.97
CA ASN A 168 13.35 -2.68 -3.68
C ASN A 168 13.75 -3.93 -2.89
N HIS A 169 14.89 -3.91 -2.20
CA HIS A 169 15.30 -5.01 -1.34
C HIS A 169 14.33 -5.21 -0.17
N MET A 170 13.81 -4.14 0.43
CA MET A 170 12.81 -4.24 1.49
C MET A 170 11.52 -4.94 1.00
N TYR A 171 11.00 -4.53 -0.17
CA TYR A 171 9.86 -5.21 -0.80
C TYR A 171 10.17 -6.67 -1.11
N TRP A 172 11.36 -6.94 -1.64
CA TRP A 172 11.80 -8.28 -1.96
C TRP A 172 11.90 -9.18 -0.72
N CYS A 173 12.30 -8.67 0.45
CA CYS A 173 12.34 -9.44 1.68
C CYS A 173 10.96 -10.01 2.03
N ALA A 174 9.91 -9.18 1.93
CA ALA A 174 8.53 -9.60 2.15
C ALA A 174 8.04 -10.52 1.02
N ALA A 175 8.15 -10.09 -0.24
CA ALA A 175 7.61 -10.84 -1.38
C ALA A 175 8.26 -12.21 -1.62
N SER A 176 9.53 -12.37 -1.24
CA SER A 176 10.24 -13.65 -1.35
C SER A 176 10.02 -14.59 -0.17
N THR A 177 9.14 -14.24 0.78
CA THR A 177 8.83 -15.03 1.99
C THR A 177 7.32 -15.34 2.00
N PRO A 178 6.86 -16.34 1.20
CA PRO A 178 5.44 -16.54 0.94
C PRO A 178 4.62 -16.96 2.17
N ASP A 179 5.26 -17.54 3.19
CA ASP A 179 4.66 -17.95 4.46
C ASP A 179 4.56 -16.79 5.47
N GLY A 180 5.03 -15.59 5.11
CA GLY A 180 4.99 -14.42 5.98
C GLY A 180 5.91 -14.51 7.21
N ASN A 181 6.88 -15.43 7.24
CA ASN A 181 7.75 -15.62 8.40
C ASN A 181 8.59 -14.35 8.68
N GLY A 182 8.24 -13.65 9.76
CA GLY A 182 8.87 -12.40 10.16
C GLY A 182 10.37 -12.52 10.50
N GLU A 183 10.81 -13.67 11.02
CA GLU A 183 12.23 -13.91 11.33
C GLU A 183 13.03 -14.02 10.03
N VAL A 184 12.54 -14.78 9.05
CA VAL A 184 13.18 -14.91 7.73
C VAL A 184 13.22 -13.55 7.01
N ILE A 185 12.13 -12.77 7.04
CA ILE A 185 12.09 -11.42 6.48
C ILE A 185 13.14 -10.52 7.14
N GLN A 186 13.28 -10.61 8.47
CA GLN A 186 14.26 -9.84 9.24
C GLN A 186 15.70 -10.22 8.86
N GLU A 187 16.00 -11.51 8.73
CA GLU A 187 17.33 -11.99 8.34
C GLU A 187 17.67 -11.58 6.89
N LYS A 188 16.71 -11.70 5.98
CA LYS A 188 16.84 -11.17 4.61
C LYS A 188 17.09 -9.66 4.59
N TRP A 189 16.58 -8.91 5.55
CA TRP A 189 16.85 -7.47 5.67
C TRP A 189 18.23 -7.17 6.26
N LYS A 190 18.68 -7.96 7.25
CA LYS A 190 19.96 -7.75 7.96
C LYS A 190 21.18 -7.87 7.05
N ILE A 191 21.11 -8.64 5.96
CA ILE A 191 22.22 -8.76 4.99
C ILE A 191 22.41 -7.49 4.14
N LEU A 192 21.45 -6.54 4.12
CA LEU A 192 21.50 -5.36 3.27
C LEU A 192 22.83 -4.57 3.35
N PRO A 193 23.41 -4.28 4.54
CA PRO A 193 24.67 -3.56 4.64
C PRO A 193 25.85 -4.29 3.98
N LEU A 194 25.81 -5.63 3.94
CA LEU A 194 26.79 -6.46 3.23
C LEU A 194 26.53 -6.41 1.73
N HIS A 195 25.27 -6.55 1.30
CA HIS A 195 24.89 -6.50 -0.10
C HIS A 195 25.33 -5.22 -0.78
N ILE A 196 25.10 -4.05 -0.17
CA ILE A 196 25.47 -2.76 -0.78
C ILE A 196 26.99 -2.56 -0.90
N GLN A 197 27.79 -3.44 -0.29
CA GLN A 197 29.26 -3.52 -0.38
C GLN A 197 29.73 -4.70 -1.26
N ASN A 198 28.82 -5.32 -2.03
CA ASN A 198 29.08 -6.51 -2.85
C ASN A 198 29.43 -7.78 -2.05
N ILE A 199 29.01 -7.87 -0.79
CA ILE A 199 29.20 -9.06 0.06
C ILE A 199 27.87 -9.79 0.15
N HIS A 200 27.84 -11.02 -0.37
CA HIS A 200 26.60 -11.80 -0.56
C HIS A 200 26.44 -12.97 0.43
N VAL A 201 27.31 -13.04 1.42
CA VAL A 201 27.30 -14.08 2.46
C VAL A 201 27.23 -13.41 3.82
N ASN A 202 26.29 -13.85 4.65
CA ASN A 202 26.13 -13.44 6.04
C ASN A 202 26.36 -14.65 6.97
N ALA A 203 27.60 -14.82 7.44
CA ALA A 203 27.96 -15.92 8.32
C ALA A 203 27.29 -15.87 9.71
N GLU A 204 26.65 -14.75 10.08
CA GLU A 204 25.95 -14.57 11.35
C GLU A 204 24.48 -14.98 11.29
N SER A 205 23.96 -15.34 10.12
CA SER A 205 22.55 -15.71 9.94
C SER A 205 22.42 -17.21 9.67
N ASP A 206 21.81 -17.93 10.61
CA ASP A 206 21.48 -19.35 10.44
C ASP A 206 20.30 -19.57 9.48
N LEU A 207 19.38 -18.60 9.40
CA LEU A 207 18.16 -18.70 8.58
C LEU A 207 18.35 -18.20 7.15
N TYR A 208 19.32 -17.31 6.90
CA TYR A 208 19.59 -16.74 5.58
C TYR A 208 21.10 -16.43 5.39
N PRO A 209 21.95 -17.47 5.30
CA PRO A 209 23.40 -17.31 5.26
C PRO A 209 23.93 -16.79 3.92
N GLU A 210 23.20 -16.98 2.82
CA GLU A 210 23.60 -16.54 1.48
C GLU A 210 22.48 -15.78 0.80
N CYS A 211 22.86 -14.82 -0.05
CA CYS A 211 21.88 -14.07 -0.81
C CYS A 211 21.26 -14.94 -1.91
N GLY A 212 19.93 -15.06 -1.91
CA GLY A 212 19.14 -15.63 -3.00
C GLY A 212 19.01 -14.72 -4.22
N ARG A 213 19.94 -13.77 -4.43
CA ARG A 213 19.96 -12.92 -5.63
C ARG A 213 21.06 -13.41 -6.57
N GLY A 214 20.70 -13.55 -7.85
CA GLY A 214 21.68 -13.85 -8.89
C GLY A 214 22.62 -12.67 -9.17
N ASN A 215 23.68 -12.93 -9.93
CA ASN A 215 24.62 -11.90 -10.37
C ASN A 215 23.90 -10.80 -11.16
N LEU A 216 24.28 -9.54 -10.92
CA LEU A 216 23.81 -8.40 -11.70
C LEU A 216 24.26 -8.55 -13.17
N GLN A 217 23.40 -8.18 -14.11
CA GLN A 217 23.64 -8.29 -15.56
C GLN A 217 23.45 -6.93 -16.24
N GLY A 218 24.06 -6.75 -17.41
CA GLY A 218 23.98 -5.51 -18.19
C GLY A 218 24.53 -4.31 -17.41
N ASP A 219 23.92 -3.14 -17.57
CA ASP A 219 24.32 -1.89 -16.91
C ASP A 219 24.34 -2.00 -15.37
N ALA A 220 23.61 -2.96 -14.79
CA ALA A 220 23.64 -3.21 -13.35
C ALA A 220 24.92 -3.93 -12.88
N ALA A 221 25.68 -4.55 -13.78
CA ALA A 221 26.97 -5.17 -13.44
C ALA A 221 28.05 -4.12 -13.15
N ASP A 222 27.96 -2.94 -13.78
CA ASP A 222 28.88 -1.80 -13.59
C ASP A 222 28.53 -0.94 -12.37
N ARG A 223 27.70 -1.48 -11.48
CA ARG A 223 27.22 -0.77 -10.29
C ARG A 223 28.37 -0.40 -9.35
N LEU A 224 28.38 0.86 -8.92
CA LEU A 224 29.30 1.36 -7.90
C LEU A 224 28.85 0.91 -6.51
N TRP A 225 29.59 -0.03 -5.93
CA TRP A 225 29.39 -0.53 -4.57
C TRP A 225 29.91 0.46 -3.54
N LEU A 226 29.17 0.60 -2.43
CA LEU A 226 29.63 1.41 -1.31
C LEU A 226 30.86 0.78 -0.68
N ARG A 227 31.77 1.62 -0.21
CA ARG A 227 32.94 1.16 0.53
C ARG A 227 32.62 1.11 2.02
N PRO A 228 33.27 0.21 2.80
CA PRO A 228 33.21 0.29 4.25
C PRO A 228 33.61 1.70 4.70
N GLY A 229 32.87 2.27 5.65
CA GLY A 229 33.26 3.54 6.25
C GLY A 229 34.66 3.42 6.83
N ALA A 230 35.55 4.35 6.47
CA ALA A 230 36.77 4.54 7.23
C ALA A 230 36.36 5.26 8.52
N ASP A 231 36.21 4.51 9.61
CA ASP A 231 36.04 5.10 10.94
C ASP A 231 37.23 6.04 11.19
N THR A 232 36.99 7.34 11.07
CA THR A 232 37.86 8.33 11.68
C THR A 232 37.29 8.54 13.07
N ASN A 233 37.97 7.92 14.05
CA ASN A 233 37.78 8.12 15.49
C ASN A 233 37.59 9.59 15.86
#